data_AF-A0A817WYK3-F1
#
_entry.id   AF-A0A817WYK3-F1
#
_cell.length_a   1.000
_cell.length_b   1.000
_cell.length_c   1.000
_cell.angle_alpha   90.00
_cell.angle_beta   90.00
_cell.angle_gamma   90.00
#
_symmetry.space_group_name_H-M   'P 1'
#
loop_
_entity.id
_entity.type
_entity.pdbx_description
1 polymer ?
#
loop_
_entity_poly.entity_id
_entity_poly.type
_entity_poly.pdbx_seq_one_letter_code
_entity_poly.pdbx_strand_id
1 'polypeptide(L)'
;MLLNLYNPGSFSYTYYSYSYTPTTQQATIMFELQQDPSSIYIDAVSVVNASSQQLLTNGGFETGSLSPWQHGTISGGSVGSWCSYSGSYCYSDAIVGQTDNIHQTFLTVPGSTVTVSFYLQNNSAGSIIIARVCIYPY
;
A
#
# COMPACT_ATOMS: atom_id res chain seq x y z
N MET A 1 7.69 -10.90 0.17
CA MET A 1 7.55 -9.72 1.07
C MET A 1 8.50 -8.64 0.59
N LEU A 2 8.02 -7.40 0.46
CA LEU A 2 8.78 -6.25 -0.04
C LEU A 2 9.23 -5.33 1.10
N LEU A 3 8.34 -5.02 2.04
CA LEU A 3 8.59 -4.18 3.21
C LEU A 3 8.04 -4.85 4.46
N ASN A 4 8.73 -4.71 5.59
CA ASN A 4 8.26 -5.12 6.92
C ASN A 4 8.80 -4.13 7.97
N LEU A 5 7.98 -3.16 8.33
CA LEU A 5 8.24 -2.25 9.44
C LEU A 5 7.52 -2.76 10.68
N TYR A 6 8.25 -2.84 11.79
CA TYR A 6 7.72 -3.19 13.11
C TYR A 6 8.18 -2.15 14.11
N ASN A 7 7.22 -1.47 14.75
CA ASN A 7 7.44 -0.34 15.65
C ASN A 7 8.43 0.72 15.12
N PRO A 8 8.36 1.15 13.84
CA PRO A 8 9.11 2.32 13.42
C PRO A 8 8.71 3.57 14.23
N GLY A 9 9.62 4.54 14.37
CA GLY A 9 9.24 5.87 14.86
C GLY A 9 8.26 6.58 13.91
N SER A 10 7.83 7.80 14.25
CA SER A 10 7.14 8.66 13.28
C SER A 10 8.09 9.04 12.14
N PHE A 11 7.57 9.08 10.91
CA PHE A 11 8.30 9.57 9.75
C PHE A 11 7.34 10.19 8.75
N SER A 12 7.78 11.27 8.11
CA SER A 12 7.09 11.85 6.96
C SER A 12 7.11 10.91 5.77
N TYR A 13 6.27 11.17 4.77
CA TYR A 13 6.22 10.39 3.53
C TYR A 13 7.59 10.01 3.00
N THR A 14 7.84 8.70 3.01
CA THR A 14 9.08 8.07 2.57
C THR A 14 8.78 7.24 1.33
N TYR A 15 9.59 7.42 0.29
CA TYR A 15 9.49 6.67 -0.95
C TYR A 15 10.10 5.28 -0.79
N TYR A 16 9.35 4.25 -1.18
CA TYR A 16 9.82 2.87 -1.28
C TYR A 16 9.72 2.39 -2.71
N SER A 17 10.72 1.62 -3.16
CA SER A 17 10.76 1.06 -4.50
C SER A 17 11.44 -0.31 -4.50
N TYR A 18 10.84 -1.26 -5.18
CA TYR A 18 11.29 -2.65 -5.26
C TYR A 18 11.12 -3.20 -6.67
N SER A 19 11.99 -4.14 -7.05
CA SER A 19 11.79 -4.97 -8.24
C SER A 19 11.11 -6.28 -7.84
N TYR A 20 10.11 -6.70 -8.61
CA TYR A 20 9.44 -7.98 -8.45
C TYR A 20 9.39 -8.72 -9.79
N THR A 21 9.78 -9.99 -9.83
CA THR A 21 9.67 -10.83 -11.03
C THR A 21 8.54 -11.83 -10.81
N PRO A 22 7.37 -11.63 -11.46
CA PRO A 22 6.23 -12.53 -11.34
C PRO A 22 6.55 -13.94 -11.81
N THR A 23 5.94 -14.95 -11.19
CA THR A 23 6.02 -16.36 -11.61
C THR A 23 4.72 -16.86 -12.24
N THR A 24 3.63 -16.10 -12.11
CA THR A 24 2.30 -16.40 -12.67
C THR A 24 1.77 -15.21 -13.48
N GLN A 25 0.62 -15.39 -14.13
CA GLN A 25 -0.03 -14.36 -14.96
C GLN A 25 -0.86 -13.35 -14.15
N GLN A 26 -0.96 -13.54 -12.84
CA GLN A 26 -1.63 -12.65 -11.92
C GLN A 26 -0.84 -12.53 -10.62
N ALA A 27 -0.80 -11.34 -10.05
CA ALA A 27 -0.23 -11.12 -8.73
C ALA A 27 -1.12 -10.18 -7.93
N THR A 28 -1.05 -10.29 -6.61
CA THR A 28 -1.77 -9.42 -5.68
C THR A 28 -0.77 -8.64 -4.85
N ILE A 29 -0.85 -7.31 -4.88
CA ILE A 29 -0.17 -6.45 -3.91
C ILE A 29 -1.08 -6.23 -2.70
N MET A 30 -0.52 -6.37 -1.50
CA MET A 30 -1.22 -6.22 -0.24
C MET A 30 -0.42 -5.35 0.72
N PHE A 31 -1.12 -4.43 1.38
CA PHE A 31 -0.62 -3.64 2.49
C PHE A 31 -1.32 -4.11 3.75
N GLU A 32 -0.57 -4.64 4.72
CA GLU A 32 -1.09 -5.01 6.05
C GLU A 32 -0.65 -3.96 7.06
N LEU A 33 -1.61 -3.37 7.77
CA LEU A 33 -1.40 -2.16 8.57
C LEU A 33 -1.96 -2.31 9.98
N GLN A 34 -1.25 -1.71 10.93
CA GLN A 34 -1.73 -1.47 12.28
C GLN A 34 -1.06 -0.22 12.82
N GLN A 35 -1.84 0.64 13.48
CA GLN A 35 -1.29 1.79 14.18
C GLN A 35 -2.05 2.11 15.46
N ASP A 36 -1.35 2.04 16.59
CA ASP A 36 -1.89 2.34 17.92
C ASP A 36 -1.19 3.56 18.54
N PRO A 37 -1.85 4.72 18.77
CA PRO A 37 -3.26 5.06 18.50
C PRO A 37 -3.46 6.01 17.29
N SER A 38 -2.44 6.15 16.45
CA SER A 38 -2.41 7.15 15.35
C SER A 38 -2.80 6.53 14.01
N SER A 39 -2.23 7.03 12.91
CA SER A 39 -2.49 6.50 11.56
C SER A 39 -1.22 6.31 10.72
N ILE A 40 -1.26 5.29 9.86
CA ILE A 40 -0.35 5.14 8.71
C ILE A 40 -1.06 5.70 7.48
N TYR A 41 -0.33 6.47 6.67
CA TYR A 41 -0.83 6.96 5.39
C TYR A 41 -0.07 6.31 4.24
N ILE A 42 -0.80 5.91 3.21
CA ILE A 42 -0.29 5.35 1.95
C ILE A 42 -0.77 6.24 0.82
N ASP A 43 0.12 6.53 -0.12
CA ASP A 43 -0.24 7.22 -1.34
C ASP A 43 0.70 6.84 -2.51
N ALA A 44 0.31 7.19 -3.73
CA ALA A 44 1.05 7.01 -4.98
C ALA A 44 1.57 5.57 -5.17
N VAL A 45 0.72 4.58 -4.87
CA VAL A 45 1.05 3.17 -5.10
C VAL A 45 1.08 2.90 -6.60
N SER A 46 2.16 2.27 -7.06
CA SER A 46 2.42 2.04 -8.47
C SER A 46 3.05 0.67 -8.68
N VAL A 47 2.60 -0.03 -9.73
CA VAL A 47 3.27 -1.21 -10.26
C VAL A 47 3.41 -1.02 -11.76
N VAL A 48 4.63 -0.77 -12.23
CA VAL A 48 4.91 -0.55 -13.65
C VAL A 48 5.69 -1.71 -14.24
N ASN A 49 5.30 -2.14 -15.44
CA ASN A 49 6.07 -3.14 -16.19
C ASN A 49 7.27 -2.50 -16.91
N ALA A 50 8.06 -3.31 -17.62
CA ALA A 50 9.23 -2.86 -18.37
C ALA A 50 8.91 -1.84 -19.49
N SER A 51 7.66 -1.71 -19.92
CA SER A 51 7.18 -0.70 -20.88
C SER A 51 6.60 0.54 -20.20
N SER A 52 6.84 0.72 -18.90
CA SER A 52 6.31 1.82 -18.09
C SER A 52 4.78 1.89 -18.03
N GLN A 53 4.09 0.79 -18.32
CA GLN A 53 2.64 0.71 -18.19
C GLN A 53 2.27 0.44 -16.73
N GLN A 54 1.40 1.29 -16.18
CA GLN A 54 0.78 1.09 -14.87
C GLN A 54 -0.16 -0.13 -14.91
N LEU A 55 0.01 -1.04 -13.95
CA LEU A 55 -0.79 -2.27 -13.82
C LEU A 55 -1.90 -2.15 -12.75
N LEU A 56 -1.80 -1.16 -11.84
CA LEU A 56 -2.83 -0.88 -10.85
C LEU A 56 -3.82 0.18 -11.33
N THR A 57 -5.06 0.07 -10.87
CA THR A 57 -6.07 1.13 -11.00
C THR A 57 -6.20 1.86 -9.67
N ASN A 58 -6.38 3.19 -9.73
CA ASN A 58 -6.56 4.05 -8.55
C ASN A 58 -5.46 3.89 -7.48
N GLY A 59 -4.18 3.77 -7.89
CA GLY A 59 -3.05 3.59 -6.97
C GLY A 59 -2.74 4.82 -6.09
N GLY A 60 -3.15 6.01 -6.54
CA GLY A 60 -3.10 7.26 -5.75
C GLY A 60 -4.42 7.62 -5.08
N PHE A 61 -5.42 6.74 -5.08
CA PHE A 61 -6.73 6.97 -4.40
C PHE A 61 -7.54 8.19 -4.89
N GLU A 62 -7.15 8.79 -6.02
CA GLU A 62 -7.73 10.02 -6.59
C GLU A 62 -9.19 9.94 -7.03
N THR A 63 -9.82 8.77 -6.97
CA THR A 63 -11.29 8.66 -7.14
C THR A 63 -12.07 9.16 -5.91
N GLY A 64 -11.39 9.44 -4.81
CA GLY A 64 -12.02 9.79 -3.52
C GLY A 64 -12.68 8.59 -2.84
N SER A 65 -12.40 7.37 -3.31
CA SER A 65 -12.93 6.13 -2.77
C SER A 65 -11.87 5.02 -2.78
N LEU A 66 -12.06 3.99 -1.95
CA LEU A 66 -11.15 2.84 -1.91
C LEU A 66 -11.22 2.00 -3.19
N SER A 67 -12.36 1.97 -3.88
CA SER A 67 -12.56 1.17 -5.10
C SER A 67 -11.52 1.52 -6.17
N PRO A 68 -10.90 0.54 -6.86
CA PRO A 68 -11.22 -0.89 -6.85
C PRO A 68 -10.42 -1.73 -5.85
N TRP A 69 -9.65 -1.09 -4.95
CA TRP A 69 -8.98 -1.82 -3.88
C TRP A 69 -10.01 -2.53 -3.00
N GLN A 70 -9.66 -3.76 -2.64
CA GLN A 70 -10.43 -4.55 -1.70
C GLN A 70 -9.78 -4.43 -0.32
N HIS A 71 -10.56 -4.56 0.74
CA HIS A 71 -10.04 -4.67 2.10
C HIS A 71 -10.30 -6.07 2.66
N GLY A 72 -9.58 -6.43 3.71
CA GLY A 72 -9.83 -7.67 4.46
C GLY A 72 -11.16 -7.66 5.22
N THR A 73 -11.38 -8.65 6.08
CA THR A 73 -12.60 -8.77 6.89
C THR A 73 -12.82 -7.60 7.85
N ILE A 74 -11.74 -6.91 8.20
CA ILE A 74 -11.71 -5.72 9.06
C ILE A 74 -11.32 -4.54 8.17
N SER A 75 -11.95 -3.39 8.39
CA SER A 75 -11.62 -2.14 7.73
C SER A 75 -11.48 -1.07 8.82
N GLY A 76 -10.24 -0.65 9.06
CA GLY A 76 -9.89 0.46 9.94
C GLY A 76 -9.44 1.71 9.19
N GLY A 77 -9.22 1.61 7.88
CA GLY A 77 -8.83 2.73 7.05
C GLY A 77 -9.90 3.29 6.12
N SER A 78 -9.61 4.46 5.57
CA SER A 78 -10.48 5.20 4.65
C SER A 78 -9.65 6.04 3.67
N VAL A 79 -10.26 6.40 2.54
CA VAL A 79 -9.69 7.37 1.61
C VAL A 79 -10.10 8.77 2.02
N GLY A 80 -9.13 9.69 2.10
CA GLY A 80 -9.34 11.06 2.57
C GLY A 80 -8.44 12.06 1.85
N SER A 81 -8.74 13.35 1.97
CA SER A 81 -7.98 14.43 1.30
C SER A 81 -7.03 15.21 2.20
N TRP A 82 -6.90 14.81 3.46
CA TRP A 82 -6.08 15.49 4.46
C TRP A 82 -4.67 14.90 4.63
N CYS A 83 -4.39 13.79 3.97
CA CYS A 83 -3.09 13.10 4.06
C CYS A 83 -2.39 12.94 2.70
N SER A 84 -2.82 13.56 1.61
CA SER A 84 -2.23 13.31 0.29
C SER A 84 -0.73 13.63 0.23
N TYR A 85 0.07 12.73 -0.34
CA TYR A 85 1.45 13.03 -0.76
C TYR A 85 1.44 13.70 -2.13
N SER A 86 0.62 13.18 -3.04
CA SER A 86 0.42 13.69 -4.40
C SER A 86 -1.07 13.74 -4.71
N GLY A 87 -1.47 14.59 -5.67
CA GLY A 87 -2.89 14.70 -6.00
C GLY A 87 -3.70 15.29 -4.85
N SER A 88 -4.90 14.74 -4.62
CA SER A 88 -5.86 15.23 -3.63
C SER A 88 -6.26 14.19 -2.59
N TYR A 89 -5.91 12.90 -2.77
CA TYR A 89 -6.37 11.84 -1.91
C TYR A 89 -5.24 10.89 -1.47
N CYS A 90 -5.50 10.12 -0.43
CA CYS A 90 -4.59 9.13 0.17
C CYS A 90 -5.43 8.07 0.88
N TYR A 91 -4.85 6.91 1.14
CA TYR A 91 -5.40 5.95 2.09
C TYR A 91 -4.81 6.18 3.48
N SER A 92 -5.67 6.24 4.49
CA SER A 92 -5.30 6.39 5.89
C SER A 92 -5.82 5.20 6.68
N ASP A 93 -4.95 4.56 7.47
CA ASP A 93 -5.31 3.47 8.36
C ASP A 93 -4.97 3.77 9.81
N ALA A 94 -5.95 3.59 10.70
CA ALA A 94 -5.85 3.90 12.13
C ALA A 94 -6.34 2.74 13.02
N ILE A 95 -6.29 1.49 12.52
CA ILE A 95 -6.77 0.34 13.29
C ILE A 95 -5.93 0.11 14.56
N VAL A 96 -6.61 0.03 15.71
CA VAL A 96 -6.01 -0.20 17.04
C VAL A 96 -6.19 -1.65 17.48
N GLY A 97 -5.13 -2.26 18.02
CA GLY A 97 -5.13 -3.60 18.61
C GLY A 97 -5.31 -4.77 17.62
N GLN A 98 -5.44 -4.49 16.33
CA GLN A 98 -5.62 -5.47 15.25
C GLN A 98 -4.84 -5.05 14.02
N THR A 99 -4.64 -5.96 13.07
CA THR A 99 -4.08 -5.66 11.75
C THR A 99 -5.18 -5.83 10.71
N ASP A 100 -5.30 -4.89 9.78
CA ASP A 100 -6.15 -5.02 8.60
C ASP A 100 -5.30 -4.95 7.32
N ASN A 101 -5.96 -5.00 6.17
CA ASN A 101 -5.27 -4.88 4.89
C ASN A 101 -6.11 -4.28 3.79
N ILE A 102 -5.43 -3.67 2.81
CA ILE A 102 -5.96 -3.39 1.48
C ILE A 102 -5.12 -4.12 0.43
N HIS A 103 -5.77 -4.57 -0.65
CA HIS A 103 -5.12 -5.29 -1.72
C HIS A 103 -5.76 -5.06 -3.09
N GLN A 104 -4.96 -5.25 -4.14
CA GLN A 104 -5.41 -5.24 -5.53
C GLN A 104 -4.68 -6.33 -6.31
N THR A 105 -5.43 -7.07 -7.12
CA THR A 105 -4.90 -8.06 -8.06
C THR A 105 -4.73 -7.42 -9.43
N PHE A 106 -3.62 -7.72 -10.09
CA PHE A 106 -3.28 -7.20 -11.42
C PHE A 106 -2.68 -8.30 -12.29
N LEU A 107 -2.79 -8.13 -13.60
CA LEU A 107 -2.21 -9.05 -14.57
C LEU A 107 -0.70 -8.86 -14.66
N THR A 108 0.03 -9.97 -14.77
CA THR A 108 1.49 -10.02 -14.90
C THR A 108 1.92 -10.93 -16.05
N VAL A 109 3.19 -10.82 -16.44
CA VAL A 109 3.81 -11.78 -17.36
C VAL A 109 4.90 -12.52 -16.57
N PRO A 110 4.83 -13.86 -16.44
CA PRO A 110 5.87 -14.64 -15.78
C PRO A 110 7.27 -14.31 -16.32
N GLY A 111 8.23 -14.12 -15.43
CA GLY A 111 9.62 -13.78 -15.79
C GLY A 111 9.86 -12.32 -16.20
N SER A 112 8.81 -11.51 -16.39
CA SER A 112 8.95 -10.09 -16.74
C SER A 112 8.92 -9.20 -15.49
N THR A 113 10.09 -8.68 -15.09
CA THR A 113 10.20 -7.83 -13.90
C THR A 113 9.32 -6.58 -13.99
N VAL A 114 8.66 -6.27 -12.88
CA VAL A 114 7.92 -5.03 -12.64
C VAL A 114 8.61 -4.22 -11.54
N THR A 115 8.45 -2.90 -11.57
CA THR A 115 8.85 -2.00 -10.49
C THR A 115 7.63 -1.63 -9.66
N VAL A 116 7.72 -1.88 -8.36
CA VAL A 116 6.70 -1.57 -7.36
C VAL A 116 7.17 -0.36 -6.58
N SER A 117 6.35 0.67 -6.46
CA SER A 117 6.67 1.82 -5.62
C SER A 117 5.45 2.39 -4.90
N PHE A 118 5.70 3.09 -3.81
CA PHE A 118 4.67 3.72 -2.98
C PHE A 118 5.30 4.73 -2.02
N TYR A 119 4.49 5.64 -1.49
CA TYR A 119 4.85 6.52 -0.39
C TYR A 119 4.12 6.10 0.88
N LEU A 120 4.86 6.01 1.98
CA LEU A 120 4.32 5.64 3.28
C LEU A 120 4.73 6.67 4.33
N GLN A 121 3.79 7.03 5.20
CA GLN A 121 4.01 7.92 6.35
C GLN A 121 3.48 7.26 7.62
N ASN A 122 4.21 7.42 8.72
CA ASN A 122 3.70 7.13 10.05
C ASN A 122 3.52 8.45 10.82
N ASN A 123 2.26 8.80 11.09
CA ASN A 123 1.90 10.13 11.57
C ASN A 123 2.35 10.43 13.02
N SER A 124 2.58 9.40 13.83
CA SER A 124 3.06 9.55 15.21
C SER A 124 3.89 8.34 15.63
N ALA A 125 4.70 8.52 16.68
CA ALA A 125 5.12 7.37 17.46
C ALA A 125 3.88 6.72 18.10
N GLY A 126 3.91 5.40 18.21
CA GLY A 126 2.81 4.59 18.71
C GLY A 126 3.33 3.39 19.49
N SER A 127 2.44 2.69 20.18
CA SER A 127 2.76 1.51 21.00
C SER A 127 2.99 0.27 20.14
N ILE A 128 2.16 0.09 19.11
CA ILE A 128 2.29 -0.96 18.10
C ILE A 128 2.10 -0.35 16.73
N ILE A 129 3.06 -0.58 15.85
CA ILE A 129 3.08 -0.07 14.49
C ILE A 129 3.53 -1.19 13.56
N ILE A 130 2.64 -1.60 12.64
CA ILE A 130 2.95 -2.61 11.64
C ILE A 130 2.65 -2.00 10.28
N ALA A 131 3.64 -2.05 9.38
CA ALA A 131 3.42 -1.80 7.96
C ALA A 131 4.16 -2.87 7.16
N ARG A 132 3.40 -3.78 6.57
CA ARG A 132 3.93 -4.84 5.71
C ARG A 132 3.41 -4.66 4.31
N VAL A 133 4.30 -4.81 3.34
CA VAL A 133 3.94 -4.78 1.92
C VAL A 133 4.39 -6.07 1.29
N CYS A 134 3.45 -6.79 0.70
CA CYS A 134 3.69 -8.08 0.08
C CYS A 134 3.13 -8.11 -1.33
N ILE A 135 3.80 -8.88 -2.19
CA ILE A 135 3.23 -9.34 -3.45
C ILE A 135 3.23 -10.85 -3.44
N TYR A 136 2.08 -11.43 -3.75
CA TYR A 136 1.86 -12.87 -3.84
C TYR A 136 1.49 -13.25 -5.27
N PRO A 137 2.00 -14.38 -5.79
CA PRO A 137 1.46 -14.96 -7.01
C PRO A 137 0.03 -15.44 -6.74
N TYR A 138 -0.86 -15.22 -7.71
CA TYR A 138 -2.20 -15.81 -7.75
C TYR A 138 -2.25 -16.92 -8.81
#